data_AF-A0A7C3S682-F1
#
_entry.id   AF-A0A7C3S682-F1
#
_cell.length_a   1.000
_cell.length_b   1.000
_cell.length_c   1.000
_cell.angle_alpha   90.00
_cell.angle_beta   90.00
_cell.angle_gamma   90.00
#
_symmetry.space_group_name_H-M   'P 1'
#
loop_
_entity.id
_entity.type
_entity.pdbx_description
1 polymer ?
#
loop_
_entity_poly.entity_id
_entity_poly.type
_entity_poly.pdbx_seq_one_letter_code
_entity_poly.pdbx_strand_id
1 'polypeptide(L)' 'RELDEEVARLKLESMGIKIDTLTPEQQRYLSSWEEGTE' A
#
# COMPACT_ATOMS: atom_id res chain seq x y z
N ARG A 1 -4.52 13.33 -6.71
CA ARG A 1 -4.42 12.03 -6.00
C ARG A 1 -4.01 10.92 -6.96
N GLU A 2 -4.86 10.43 -7.86
CA GLU A 2 -4.44 9.37 -8.81
C GLU A 2 -3.19 9.74 -9.65
N LEU A 3 -3.12 10.99 -10.15
CA LEU A 3 -1.94 11.47 -10.86
C LEU A 3 -0.69 11.57 -9.98
N ASP A 4 -0.86 11.99 -8.72
CA ASP A 4 0.26 12.10 -7.77
C ASP A 4 0.79 10.72 -7.38
N GLU A 5 -0.13 9.76 -7.18
CA GLU A 5 0.18 8.36 -6.89
C GLU A 5 0.92 7.70 -8.06
N GLU A 6 0.50 7.98 -9.29
CA GLU A 6 1.17 7.46 -10.49
C GLU A 6 2.59 8.04 -10.67
N VAL A 7 2.75 9.35 -10.43
CA VAL A 7 4.08 9.99 -10.44
C VAL A 7 4.99 9.40 -9.35
N ALA A 8 4.46 9.17 -8.14
CA ALA A 8 5.21 8.54 -7.06
C ALA A 8 5.61 7.09 -7.38
N ARG A 9 4.68 6.31 -7.96
CA ARG A 9 4.92 4.93 -8.40
C ARG A 9 6.06 4.86 -9.42
N LEU A 10 6.01 5.69 -10.47
CA LEU A 10 7.05 5.77 -11.50
C LEU A 10 8.41 6.18 -10.92
N LYS A 11 8.42 7.11 -9.95
CA LYS A 11 9.66 7.52 -9.28
C LYS A 11 10.29 6.35 -8.51
N LEU A 12 9.51 5.60 -7.74
CA LEU A 12 10.00 4.45 -6.99
C LEU A 12 10.50 3.34 -7.91
N GLU A 13 9.79 3.08 -9.00
CA GLU A 13 10.20 2.15 -10.06
C GLU A 13 11.56 2.54 -10.67
N SER A 14 11.76 3.83 -10.97
CA SER A 14 13.05 4.33 -11.49
C SER A 14 14.22 4.18 -10.51
N MET A 15 13.92 4.08 -9.21
CA MET A 15 14.90 3.85 -8.15
C MET A 15 15.11 2.35 -7.87
N GLY A 16 14.43 1.46 -8.59
CA GLY A 16 14.46 0.01 -8.34
C GLY A 16 13.71 -0.41 -7.08
N ILE A 17 12.90 0.48 -6.49
CA ILE A 17 12.10 0.20 -5.30
C ILE A 17 10.79 -0.43 -5.75
N LYS A 18 10.51 -1.65 -5.25
CA LYS A 18 9.27 -2.37 -5.53
C LYS A 18 8.31 -2.17 -4.36
N ILE A 19 7.05 -1.89 -4.67
CA ILE A 19 5.94 -1.93 -3.71
C ILE A 19 5.35 -3.33 -3.78
N ASP A 20 5.33 -4.02 -2.64
CA ASP A 20 4.71 -5.32 -2.51
C ASP A 20 3.20 -5.20 -2.29
N THR A 21 2.48 -6.29 -2.59
CA THR A 21 1.03 -6.35 -2.41
C THR A 21 0.70 -7.21 -1.21
N LEU A 22 -0.28 -6.78 -0.43
CA LEU A 22 -0.79 -7.58 0.68
C LEU A 22 -1.30 -8.93 0.19
N THR A 23 -0.87 -10.00 0.85
CA THR A 23 -1.45 -11.34 0.68
C THR A 23 -2.93 -11.33 1.11
N PRO A 24 -3.75 -12.27 0.62
CA PRO A 24 -5.15 -12.36 1.04
C PRO A 24 -5.32 -12.50 2.55
N GLU A 25 -4.39 -13.14 3.25
CA GLU A 25 -4.40 -13.28 4.71
C GLU A 25 -4.09 -11.95 5.41
N GLN A 26 -3.08 -11.20 4.94
CA GLN A 26 -2.77 -9.87 5.48
C GLN A 26 -3.92 -8.89 5.25
N GLN A 27 -4.61 -8.95 4.10
CA GLN A 27 -5.80 -8.14 3.85
C GLN A 27 -6.92 -8.49 4.83
N ARG A 28 -7.19 -9.78 5.05
CA ARG A 28 -8.17 -10.24 6.04
C ARG A 28 -7.82 -9.75 7.44
N TYR A 29 -6.57 -9.92 7.85
CA TYR A 29 -6.08 -9.47 9.15
C TYR A 29 -6.31 -7.97 9.36
N LEU A 30 -5.93 -7.14 8.37
CA LEU A 30 -6.15 -5.69 8.42
C LEU A 30 -7.63 -5.32 8.44
N SER A 31 -8.48 -6.00 7.65
CA SER A 31 -9.93 -5.74 7.63
C SER A 31 -10.65 -6.21 8.89
N SER A 32 -10.08 -7.19 9.61
CA SER A 32 -10.61 -7.68 10.90
C SER A 32 -10.16 -6.85 12.08
N TRP A 33 -9.23 -5.91 11.87
CA TRP A 33 -8.68 -5.07 12.91
C TRP A 33 -9.65 -3.89 13.17
N GLU A 34 -10.55 -4.07 14.12
CA GLU A 34 -11.33 -2.99 14.74
C GLU A 34 -10.55 -2.40 15.92
N GLU A 35 -9.54 -1.57 15.66
CA GLU A 35 -8.99 -0.71 16.72
C GLU A 35 -9.29 0.76 16.40
N GLY A 36 -10.25 1.29 17.16
CA GLY A 36 -10.20 2.66 17.62
C GLY A 36 -9.50 2.68 18.97
N THR A 37 -8.28 3.19 19.03
CA THR A 37 -7.75 3.76 20.27
C THR A 37 -7.98 5.25 20.18
N GLU A 38 -8.97 5.75 20.92
CA GLU A 38 -9.14 7.19 21.20
C GLU A 38 -7.84 7.84 21.69
#